data_AF-A0A5J4R3U9-F1
#
_entry.id   AF-A0A5J4R3U9-F1
#
_cell.length_a   1.000
_cell.length_b   1.000
_cell.length_c   1.000
_cell.angle_alpha   90.00
_cell.angle_beta   90.00
_cell.angle_gamma   90.00
#
_symmetry.space_group_name_H-M   'P 1'
#
loop_
_entity.id
_entity.type
_entity.pdbx_description
1 polymer ?
#
loop_
_entity_poly.entity_id
_entity_poly.type
_entity_poly.pdbx_seq_one_letter_code
_entity_poly.pdbx_strand_id
1 'polypeptide(L)'
;MMPHAKNAKRFLSNEERASWHDQTLWIVRQKRDTQATSVPGWEALRERASRIKEDALTHLDTYLEQLEAEAVKNGVQVRWASDADECNRIILDIIQKHGAKHVVKSKSMLTEECGLNPFLQEKGIEVVDTDLGERIIQFRGEAPSHIVLPAIHLKKEEIGETFHEKLGTEKGASDPTYLTR
;
A
#
# COMPACT_ATOMS: atom_id res chain seq x y z
N MET A 1 3.89 -21.37 21.30
CA MET A 1 4.50 -20.90 20.03
C MET A 1 3.76 -19.64 19.63
N MET A 2 4.46 -18.52 19.42
CA MET A 2 3.84 -17.25 19.02
C MET A 2 3.02 -17.42 17.73
N PRO A 3 1.92 -16.66 17.53
CA PRO A 3 1.07 -16.78 16.34
C PRO A 3 1.84 -16.75 15.02
N HIS A 4 2.84 -15.86 14.91
CA HIS A 4 3.69 -15.75 13.71
C HIS A 4 4.49 -17.03 13.43
N ALA A 5 5.05 -17.67 14.46
CA ALA A 5 5.86 -18.88 14.29
C ALA A 5 5.01 -20.08 13.83
N LYS A 6 3.75 -20.16 14.30
CA LYS A 6 2.79 -21.17 13.82
C LYS A 6 2.42 -20.93 12.35
N ASN A 7 2.16 -19.68 11.97
CA ASN A 7 1.83 -19.31 10.60
C ASN A 7 3.01 -19.56 9.64
N ALA A 8 4.23 -19.19 10.05
CA ALA A 8 5.44 -19.46 9.28
C ALA A 8 5.65 -20.97 9.08
N LYS A 9 5.50 -21.79 10.13
CA LYS A 9 5.62 -23.24 10.01
C LYS A 9 4.60 -23.83 9.03
N ARG A 10 3.35 -23.34 9.04
CA ARG A 10 2.32 -23.75 8.10
C ARG A 10 2.66 -23.35 6.66
N PHE A 11 3.15 -22.13 6.45
CA PHE A 11 3.57 -21.68 5.13
C PHE A 11 4.74 -22.52 4.59
N LEU A 12 5.76 -22.73 5.41
CA LEU A 12 6.96 -23.50 5.07
C LEU A 12 6.70 -24.99 4.86
N SER A 13 5.59 -25.55 5.37
CA SER A 13 5.23 -26.94 5.07
C SER A 13 4.83 -27.18 3.60
N ASN A 14 4.57 -26.12 2.84
CA ASN A 14 4.41 -26.18 1.39
C ASN A 14 5.71 -25.66 0.74
N GLU A 15 6.67 -26.57 0.53
CA GLU A 15 8.01 -26.24 0.01
C GLU A 15 7.95 -25.61 -1.38
N GLU A 16 7.06 -26.08 -2.26
CA GLU A 16 6.88 -25.52 -3.60
C GLU A 16 6.43 -24.06 -3.54
N ARG A 17 5.42 -23.77 -2.69
CA ARG A 17 4.91 -22.41 -2.50
C ARG A 17 5.96 -21.49 -1.88
N ALA A 18 6.68 -21.97 -0.88
CA ALA A 18 7.73 -21.20 -0.22
C ALA A 18 8.88 -20.87 -1.21
N SER A 19 9.36 -21.86 -1.96
CA SER A 19 10.40 -21.69 -2.97
C SER A 19 9.99 -20.70 -4.06
N TRP A 20 8.76 -20.79 -4.57
CA TRP A 20 8.23 -19.83 -5.54
C TRP A 20 8.18 -18.39 -4.99
N HIS A 21 7.74 -18.24 -3.74
CA HIS A 21 7.65 -16.93 -3.09
C HIS A 21 9.03 -16.29 -2.92
N ASP A 22 10.01 -17.07 -2.44
CA ASP A 22 11.39 -16.61 -2.26
C ASP A 22 12.03 -16.22 -3.60
N GLN A 23 11.81 -17.01 -4.64
CA GLN A 23 12.26 -16.69 -5.99
C GLN A 23 11.64 -15.39 -6.52
N THR A 24 10.37 -15.13 -6.21
CA THR A 24 9.67 -13.90 -6.62
C THR A 24 10.32 -12.67 -5.97
N LEU A 25 10.57 -12.71 -4.66
CA LEU A 25 11.29 -11.64 -3.96
C LEU A 25 12.72 -11.46 -4.48
N TRP A 26 13.40 -12.56 -4.79
CA TRP A 26 14.74 -12.52 -5.37
C TRP A 26 14.77 -11.81 -6.73
N ILE A 27 13.80 -12.09 -7.61
CA ILE A 27 13.69 -11.43 -8.91
C ILE A 27 13.50 -9.92 -8.74
N VAL A 28 12.65 -9.49 -7.80
CA VAL A 28 12.45 -8.05 -7.52
C VAL A 28 13.76 -7.42 -7.05
N ARG A 29 14.49 -8.07 -6.15
CA ARG A 29 15.79 -7.60 -5.68
C ARG A 29 16.80 -7.49 -6.83
N GLN A 30 16.92 -8.52 -7.66
CA GLN A 30 17.84 -8.52 -8.81
C GLN A 30 17.52 -7.38 -9.79
N LYS A 31 16.24 -7.15 -10.09
CA LYS A 31 15.82 -6.02 -10.93
C LYS A 31 16.25 -4.69 -10.33
N ARG A 32 16.07 -4.51 -9.01
CA ARG A 32 16.52 -3.31 -8.29
C ARG A 32 18.04 -3.16 -8.33
N ASP A 33 18.81 -4.24 -8.20
CA ASP A 33 20.28 -4.20 -8.28
C ASP A 33 20.77 -3.84 -9.69
N THR A 34 20.13 -4.37 -10.74
CA THR A 34 20.40 -3.98 -12.13
C THR A 34 20.14 -2.49 -12.37
N GLN A 35 19.00 -1.97 -11.90
CA GLN A 35 18.68 -0.54 -12.02
C GLN A 35 19.62 0.34 -11.19
N ALA A 36 20.02 -0.11 -10.00
CA ALA A 36 20.98 0.62 -9.19
C ALA A 36 22.34 0.73 -9.89
N THR A 37 22.81 -0.37 -10.50
CA THR A 37 24.10 -0.44 -11.18
C THR A 37 24.15 0.39 -12.46
N SER A 38 23.00 0.61 -13.12
CA SER A 38 22.94 1.44 -14.32
C SER A 38 23.01 2.95 -14.05
N VAL A 39 22.87 3.38 -12.79
CA VAL A 39 22.91 4.79 -12.38
C VAL A 39 24.34 5.20 -11.99
N PRO A 40 25.00 6.12 -12.74
CA PRO A 40 26.32 6.61 -12.38
C PRO A 40 26.33 7.25 -10.98
N GLY A 41 27.30 6.86 -10.14
CA GLY A 41 27.42 7.41 -8.79
C GLY A 41 26.30 7.01 -7.83
N TRP A 42 25.63 5.88 -8.07
CA TRP A 42 24.50 5.38 -7.27
C TRP A 42 24.71 5.48 -5.75
N GLU A 43 25.85 5.03 -5.22
CA GLU A 43 26.09 5.05 -3.78
C GLU A 43 26.17 6.48 -3.22
N ALA A 44 26.80 7.41 -3.94
CA ALA A 44 26.87 8.81 -3.52
C ALA A 44 25.47 9.47 -3.53
N LEU A 45 24.64 9.15 -4.54
CA LEU A 45 23.25 9.60 -4.61
C LEU A 45 22.42 9.02 -3.47
N ARG A 46 22.58 7.71 -3.18
CA ARG A 46 21.90 7.02 -2.08
C ARG A 46 22.25 7.64 -0.72
N GLU A 47 23.53 7.87 -0.47
CA GLU A 47 23.97 8.54 0.75
C GLU A 47 23.45 9.98 0.85
N ARG A 48 23.49 10.74 -0.25
CA ARG A 48 22.95 12.10 -0.26
C ARG A 48 21.46 12.11 0.06
N ALA A 49 20.69 11.19 -0.52
CA ALA A 49 19.27 11.03 -0.22
C ALA A 49 19.04 10.63 1.25
N SER A 50 19.86 9.74 1.82
CA SER A 50 19.80 9.38 3.25
C SER A 50 19.99 10.60 4.14
N ARG A 51 21.05 11.38 3.89
CA ARG A 51 21.35 12.60 4.67
C ARG A 51 20.23 13.64 4.56
N ILE A 52 19.61 13.81 3.39
CA ILE A 52 18.45 14.70 3.23
C ILE A 52 17.27 14.20 4.05
N LYS A 53 16.99 12.89 4.03
CA LYS A 53 15.91 12.31 4.82
C LYS A 53 16.16 12.44 6.33
N GLU A 54 17.38 12.22 6.78
CA GLU A 54 17.79 12.39 8.18
C GLU A 54 17.61 13.86 8.62
N ASP A 55 18.04 14.82 7.81
CA ASP A 55 17.84 16.25 8.08
C ASP A 55 16.35 16.62 8.16
N ALA A 56 15.55 16.12 7.22
CA ALA A 56 14.10 16.33 7.19
C ALA A 56 13.39 15.76 8.43
N LEU A 57 13.81 14.58 8.89
CA LEU A 57 13.26 13.96 10.10
C LEU A 57 13.73 14.65 11.38
N THR A 58 14.95 15.19 11.38
CA THR A 58 15.51 15.91 12.54
C THR A 58 14.81 17.24 12.78
N HIS A 59 14.45 17.95 11.71
CA HIS A 59 13.77 19.25 11.76
C HIS A 59 12.31 19.13 11.33
N LEU A 60 11.68 18.00 11.64
CA LEU A 60 10.35 17.67 11.15
C LEU A 60 9.31 18.70 11.57
N ASP A 61 9.40 19.21 12.80
CA ASP A 61 8.57 20.30 13.33
C ASP A 61 8.56 21.53 12.42
N THR A 62 9.74 21.98 11.99
CA THR A 62 9.91 23.16 11.14
C THR A 62 9.42 22.90 9.72
N TYR A 63 9.81 21.76 9.13
CA TYR A 63 9.45 21.45 7.75
C TYR A 63 7.95 21.18 7.57
N LEU A 64 7.29 20.70 8.62
CA LEU A 64 5.85 20.49 8.64
C LEU A 64 5.06 21.81 8.58
N GLU A 65 5.44 22.81 9.38
CA GLU A 65 4.83 24.15 9.32
C GLU A 65 5.11 24.83 7.97
N GLN A 66 6.32 24.66 7.43
CA GLN A 66 6.67 25.15 6.10
C GLN A 66 5.81 24.49 5.00
N LEU A 67 5.64 23.17 5.05
CA LEU A 67 4.78 22.43 4.14
C LEU A 67 3.35 22.94 4.21
N GLU A 68 2.80 23.13 5.42
CA GLU A 68 1.46 23.67 5.60
C GLU A 68 1.31 25.05 4.97
N ALA A 69 2.23 25.97 5.28
CA ALA A 69 2.19 27.32 4.74
C ALA A 69 2.22 27.34 3.20
N GLU A 70 3.09 26.53 2.58
CA GLU A 70 3.16 26.42 1.12
C GLU A 70 1.93 25.72 0.52
N ALA A 71 1.41 24.68 1.15
CA ALA A 71 0.20 23.99 0.70
C ALA A 71 -1.02 24.92 0.74
N VAL A 72 -1.19 25.67 1.84
CA VAL A 72 -2.28 26.66 2.00
C VAL A 72 -2.18 27.77 0.97
N LYS A 73 -0.98 28.28 0.66
CA LYS A 73 -0.76 29.25 -0.43
C LYS A 73 -1.21 28.71 -1.79
N ASN A 74 -1.11 27.39 -2.00
CA ASN A 74 -1.57 26.71 -3.22
C ASN A 74 -3.06 26.27 -3.15
N GLY A 75 -3.82 26.73 -2.16
CA GLY A 75 -5.26 26.46 -2.02
C GLY A 75 -5.60 25.11 -1.38
N VAL A 76 -4.62 24.39 -0.83
CA VAL A 76 -4.85 23.14 -0.09
C VAL A 76 -5.33 23.48 1.33
N GLN A 77 -6.37 22.78 1.80
CA GLN A 77 -6.75 22.83 3.21
C GLN A 77 -5.97 21.76 3.97
N VAL A 78 -5.09 22.19 4.87
CA VAL A 78 -4.30 21.31 5.72
C VAL A 78 -5.06 21.06 7.02
N ARG A 79 -5.04 19.81 7.49
CA ARG A 79 -5.64 19.40 8.77
C ARG A 79 -4.66 18.53 9.51
N TRP A 80 -4.33 18.94 10.72
CA TRP A 80 -3.51 18.21 11.66
C TRP A 80 -4.35 17.15 12.39
N ALA A 81 -3.75 15.99 12.63
CA ALA A 81 -4.32 14.93 13.45
C ALA A 81 -3.23 14.39 14.38
N SER A 82 -3.50 14.27 15.68
CA SER A 82 -2.55 13.75 16.66
C SER A 82 -2.40 12.23 16.62
N ASP A 83 -3.43 11.53 16.13
CA ASP A 83 -3.53 10.07 16.13
C ASP A 83 -4.48 9.54 15.05
N ALA A 84 -4.62 8.21 15.01
CA ALA A 84 -5.46 7.51 14.04
C ALA A 84 -6.95 7.86 14.17
N ASP A 85 -7.46 8.00 15.40
CA ASP A 85 -8.88 8.28 15.63
C ASP A 85 -9.25 9.68 15.16
N GLU A 86 -8.40 10.67 15.45
CA GLU A 86 -8.57 12.02 14.95
C GLU A 86 -8.47 12.09 13.41
N CYS A 87 -7.49 11.41 12.82
CA CYS A 87 -7.33 11.32 11.36
C CYS A 87 -8.60 10.77 10.70
N ASN A 88 -9.09 9.64 11.21
CA ASN A 88 -10.29 8.96 10.72
C ASN A 88 -11.54 9.84 10.84
N ARG A 89 -11.73 10.51 11.99
CA ARG A 89 -12.84 11.45 12.22
C ARG A 89 -12.79 12.62 11.25
N ILE A 90 -11.63 13.26 11.07
CA ILE A 90 -11.47 14.38 10.15
C ILE A 90 -11.84 13.98 8.73
N ILE A 91 -11.39 12.81 8.27
CA ILE A 91 -11.69 12.30 6.93
C ILE A 91 -13.20 12.03 6.79
N LEU A 92 -13.82 11.39 7.78
CA LEU A 92 -15.26 11.14 7.79
C LEU A 92 -16.07 12.44 7.74
N ASP A 93 -15.70 13.45 8.53
CA ASP A 93 -16.37 14.76 8.55
C ASP A 93 -16.32 15.42 7.16
N ILE A 94 -15.19 15.33 6.45
CA ILE A 94 -15.03 15.84 5.09
C ILE A 94 -15.97 15.09 4.11
N ILE A 95 -16.00 13.76 4.20
CA ILE A 95 -16.85 12.91 3.33
C ILE A 95 -18.33 13.25 3.56
N GLN A 96 -18.75 13.31 4.82
CA GLN A 96 -20.14 13.62 5.20
C GLN A 96 -20.56 15.02 4.80
N LYS A 97 -19.68 16.02 4.96
CA LYS A 97 -19.94 17.40 4.53
C LYS A 97 -20.28 17.49 3.03
N HIS A 98 -19.69 16.63 2.21
CA HIS A 98 -19.97 16.56 0.78
C HIS A 98 -21.06 15.54 0.41
N GLY A 99 -21.67 14.86 1.38
CA GLY A 99 -22.67 13.82 1.14
C GLY A 99 -22.14 12.63 0.33
N ALA A 100 -20.82 12.42 0.32
CA ALA A 100 -20.19 11.37 -0.47
C ALA A 100 -20.41 10.00 0.20
N LYS A 101 -20.71 9.00 -0.63
CA LYS A 101 -20.88 7.59 -0.21
C LYS A 101 -19.82 6.66 -0.78
N HIS A 102 -19.06 7.15 -1.77
CA HIS A 102 -18.01 6.40 -2.44
C HIS A 102 -16.74 7.26 -2.43
N VAL A 103 -15.63 6.66 -2.03
CA VAL A 103 -14.32 7.30 -1.95
C VAL A 103 -13.34 6.48 -2.77
N VAL A 104 -12.64 7.14 -3.67
CA VAL A 104 -11.49 6.57 -4.38
C VAL A 104 -10.24 7.10 -3.70
N LYS A 105 -9.36 6.21 -3.24
CA LYS A 105 -8.12 6.61 -2.55
C LYS A 105 -6.88 6.04 -3.22
N SER A 106 -5.80 6.81 -3.16
CA SER A 106 -4.46 6.29 -3.46
C SER A 106 -3.93 5.45 -2.30
N LYS A 107 -2.95 4.59 -2.61
CA LYS A 107 -2.21 3.86 -1.60
C LYS A 107 -1.57 4.81 -0.58
N SER A 108 -1.77 4.52 0.70
CA SER A 108 -1.11 5.23 1.81
C SER A 108 -0.92 4.27 2.97
N MET A 109 0.34 4.04 3.36
CA MET A 109 0.64 3.21 4.53
C MET A 109 0.06 3.78 5.81
N LEU A 110 0.02 5.11 5.91
CA LEU A 110 -0.57 5.79 7.07
C LEU A 110 -2.06 5.45 7.21
N THR A 111 -2.82 5.39 6.10
CA THR A 111 -4.25 5.05 6.19
C THR A 111 -4.48 3.59 6.56
N GLU A 112 -3.56 2.69 6.20
CA GLU A 112 -3.60 1.29 6.62
C GLU A 112 -3.31 1.16 8.13
N GLU A 113 -2.27 1.85 8.61
CA GLU A 113 -1.92 1.89 10.04
C GLU A 113 -3.03 2.53 10.90
N CYS A 114 -3.73 3.54 10.36
CA CYS A 114 -4.89 4.15 11.01
C CYS A 114 -6.18 3.31 10.91
N GLY A 115 -6.21 2.22 10.13
CA GLY A 115 -7.41 1.42 9.93
C GLY A 115 -8.56 2.16 9.24
N LEU A 116 -8.24 3.11 8.35
CA LEU A 116 -9.22 4.01 7.75
C LEU A 116 -10.30 3.27 6.94
N ASN A 117 -9.91 2.26 6.15
CA ASN A 117 -10.83 1.53 5.28
C ASN A 117 -11.94 0.82 6.09
N PRO A 118 -11.63 -0.05 7.08
CA PRO A 118 -12.64 -0.62 7.96
C PRO A 118 -13.50 0.43 8.66
N PHE A 119 -12.87 1.50 9.18
CA PHE A 119 -13.59 2.57 9.88
C PHE A 119 -14.65 3.24 9.00
N LEU A 120 -14.32 3.58 7.74
CA LEU A 120 -15.27 4.19 6.80
C LEU A 120 -16.35 3.20 6.35
N GLN A 121 -15.99 1.94 6.12
CA GLN A 121 -16.93 0.88 5.73
C GLN A 121 -18.01 0.65 6.79
N GLU A 122 -17.65 0.66 8.08
CA GLU A 122 -18.59 0.58 9.20
C GLU A 122 -19.59 1.75 9.24
N LYS A 123 -19.26 2.88 8.61
CA LYS A 123 -20.14 4.05 8.47
C LYS A 123 -20.90 4.09 7.14
N GLY A 124 -20.87 3.00 6.38
CA GLY A 124 -21.58 2.88 5.11
C GLY A 124 -20.94 3.67 3.96
N ILE A 125 -19.65 3.96 4.05
CA ILE A 125 -18.86 4.56 2.97
C ILE A 125 -18.11 3.46 2.24
N GLU A 126 -18.34 3.36 0.94
CA GLU A 126 -17.58 2.46 0.07
C GLU A 126 -16.24 3.09 -0.26
N VAL A 127 -15.16 2.36 -0.03
CA VAL A 127 -13.80 2.80 -0.34
C VAL A 127 -13.21 1.90 -1.44
N VAL A 128 -12.60 2.51 -2.45
CA VAL A 128 -11.91 1.82 -3.54
C VAL A 128 -10.47 2.31 -3.60
N ASP A 129 -9.53 1.40 -3.39
CA ASP A 129 -8.10 1.68 -3.60
C ASP A 129 -7.74 1.67 -5.09
N THR A 130 -6.98 2.68 -5.52
CA THR A 130 -6.52 2.80 -6.91
C THR A 130 -5.29 1.96 -7.22
N ASP A 131 -4.51 1.59 -6.21
CA ASP A 131 -3.39 0.66 -6.39
C ASP A 131 -3.95 -0.75 -6.58
N LEU A 132 -3.58 -1.39 -7.69
CA LEU A 132 -4.10 -2.72 -8.03
C LEU A 132 -3.75 -3.76 -6.96
N GLY A 133 -2.56 -3.67 -6.38
CA GLY A 133 -2.13 -4.55 -5.30
C GLY A 133 -3.02 -4.40 -4.08
N GLU A 134 -3.26 -3.17 -3.63
CA GLU A 134 -4.18 -2.90 -2.52
C GLU A 134 -5.62 -3.34 -2.86
N ARG A 135 -6.08 -3.12 -4.10
CA ARG A 135 -7.42 -3.54 -4.53
C ARG A 135 -7.60 -5.06 -4.51
N ILE A 136 -6.58 -5.82 -4.94
CA ILE A 136 -6.58 -7.29 -4.83
C ILE A 136 -6.69 -7.72 -3.36
N ILE A 137 -5.89 -7.13 -2.48
CA ILE A 137 -5.91 -7.43 -1.05
C ILE A 137 -7.25 -7.08 -0.41
N GLN A 138 -7.83 -5.93 -0.78
CA GLN A 138 -9.13 -5.48 -0.35
C GLN A 138 -10.24 -6.47 -0.74
N PHE A 139 -10.22 -6.97 -1.98
CA PHE A 139 -11.18 -7.99 -2.44
C PHE A 139 -11.10 -9.30 -1.66
N ARG A 140 -9.90 -9.65 -1.21
CA ARG A 140 -9.64 -10.87 -0.46
C ARG A 140 -9.88 -10.71 1.04
N GLY A 141 -9.99 -9.47 1.53
CA GLY A 141 -10.12 -9.20 2.97
C GLY A 141 -8.89 -9.65 3.76
N GLU A 142 -7.71 -9.59 3.13
CA GLU A 142 -6.44 -10.03 3.71
C GLU A 142 -5.58 -8.80 4.08
N ALA A 143 -4.49 -9.00 4.80
CA ALA A 143 -3.49 -7.96 5.04
C ALA A 143 -2.41 -7.98 3.94
N PRO A 144 -1.83 -6.83 3.58
CA PRO A 144 -0.73 -6.80 2.61
C PRO A 144 0.50 -7.54 3.13
N SER A 145 1.15 -8.31 2.27
CA SER A 145 2.37 -9.07 2.64
C SER A 145 3.66 -8.26 2.56
N HIS A 146 3.66 -7.16 1.81
CA HIS A 146 4.84 -6.34 1.57
C HIS A 146 4.45 -4.88 1.33
N ILE A 147 5.20 -3.95 1.93
CA ILE A 147 4.91 -2.51 1.92
C ILE A 147 4.83 -1.92 0.51
N VAL A 148 5.73 -2.32 -0.40
CA VAL A 148 5.74 -1.85 -1.80
C VAL A 148 4.89 -2.72 -2.72
N LEU A 149 4.70 -4.00 -2.40
CA LEU A 149 4.13 -5.00 -3.31
C LEU A 149 3.06 -5.81 -2.55
N PRO A 150 1.89 -5.23 -2.26
CA PRO A 150 0.90 -5.79 -1.32
C PRO A 150 0.59 -7.27 -1.55
N ALA A 151 0.34 -7.60 -2.82
CA ALA A 151 -0.09 -8.91 -3.30
C ALA A 151 1.07 -9.80 -3.80
N ILE A 152 2.34 -9.51 -3.47
CA ILE A 152 3.49 -10.31 -3.98
C ILE A 152 3.41 -11.79 -3.58
N HIS A 153 2.71 -12.09 -2.49
CA HIS A 153 2.50 -13.45 -2.03
C HIS A 153 1.49 -14.24 -2.86
N LEU A 154 0.79 -13.63 -3.81
CA LEU A 154 -0.25 -14.25 -4.65
C LEU A 154 0.27 -14.55 -6.06
N LYS A 155 -0.06 -15.74 -6.56
CA LYS A 155 0.16 -16.14 -7.95
C LYS A 155 -0.88 -15.48 -8.84
N LYS A 156 -0.54 -15.27 -10.12
CA LYS A 156 -1.43 -14.65 -11.11
C LYS A 156 -2.72 -15.45 -11.32
N GLU A 157 -2.69 -16.76 -11.15
CA GLU A 157 -3.86 -17.63 -11.22
C GLU A 157 -4.82 -17.37 -10.04
N GLU A 158 -4.30 -17.14 -8.84
CA GLU A 158 -5.10 -16.83 -7.65
C GLU A 158 -5.74 -15.43 -7.74
N ILE A 159 -5.02 -14.48 -8.35
CA ILE A 159 -5.55 -13.16 -8.70
C ILE A 159 -6.67 -13.31 -9.73
N GLY A 160 -6.46 -14.15 -10.75
CA GLY A 160 -7.45 -14.50 -11.77
C GLY A 160 -8.77 -15.00 -11.19
N GLU A 161 -8.71 -15.98 -10.28
CA GLU A 161 -9.90 -16.47 -9.58
C GLU A 161 -10.56 -15.37 -8.73
N THR A 162 -9.76 -14.54 -8.05
CA THR A 162 -10.28 -13.39 -7.28
C THR A 162 -11.05 -12.42 -8.19
N PHE A 163 -10.54 -12.14 -9.38
CA PHE A 163 -11.19 -11.24 -10.34
C PHE A 163 -12.41 -11.89 -10.99
N HIS A 164 -12.40 -13.20 -11.24
CA HIS A 164 -13.59 -13.91 -11.71
C HIS A 164 -14.74 -13.77 -10.69
N GLU A 165 -14.44 -14.01 -9.41
CA GLU A 165 -15.44 -13.93 -8.33
C GLU A 165 -15.95 -12.51 -8.08
N LYS A 166 -15.08 -11.49 -8.16
CA LYS A 166 -15.40 -10.12 -7.74
C LYS A 166 -15.76 -9.18 -8.88
N LEU A 167 -15.23 -9.42 -10.06
CA LEU A 167 -15.36 -8.57 -11.25
C LEU A 167 -16.02 -9.30 -12.44
N GLY A 168 -16.20 -10.61 -12.37
CA GLY A 168 -16.85 -11.39 -13.44
C GLY A 168 -15.96 -11.60 -14.68
N THR A 169 -14.64 -11.55 -14.54
CA THR A 169 -13.71 -11.89 -15.64
C THR A 169 -13.85 -13.35 -16.09
N GLU A 170 -13.28 -13.73 -17.22
CA GLU A 170 -13.31 -15.12 -17.68
C GLU A 170 -12.70 -16.08 -16.63
N LYS A 171 -13.36 -17.22 -16.39
CA LYS A 171 -12.90 -18.19 -15.41
C LYS A 171 -11.55 -18.80 -15.84
N GLY A 172 -10.59 -18.86 -14.92
CA GLY A 172 -9.23 -19.33 -15.20
C GLY A 172 -8.34 -18.33 -15.94
N ALA A 173 -8.82 -17.11 -16.21
CA ALA A 173 -7.98 -16.07 -16.78
C ALA A 173 -6.86 -15.69 -15.82
N SER A 174 -5.61 -15.74 -16.28
CA SER A 174 -4.43 -15.43 -15.48
C SER A 174 -3.45 -14.50 -16.19
N ASP A 175 -3.77 -14.05 -17.41
CA ASP A 175 -2.97 -13.09 -18.14
C ASP A 175 -3.10 -11.69 -17.51
N PRO A 176 -2.02 -11.08 -17.00
CA PRO A 176 -2.11 -9.78 -16.36
C PRO A 176 -2.63 -8.68 -17.29
N THR A 177 -2.33 -8.74 -18.59
CA THR A 177 -2.77 -7.70 -19.54
C THR A 177 -4.29 -7.71 -19.72
N TYR A 178 -4.89 -8.90 -19.79
CA TYR A 178 -6.33 -9.08 -19.80
C TYR A 178 -6.96 -8.64 -18.46
N LEU A 179 -6.39 -9.06 -17.33
CA LEU A 179 -6.94 -8.79 -16.00
C LEU A 179 -6.93 -7.30 -15.60
N THR A 180 -6.11 -6.48 -16.25
CA THR A 180 -5.98 -5.04 -15.93
C THR A 180 -6.61 -4.10 -16.97
N ARG A 181 -7.45 -4.60 -17.88
CA ARG A 181 -8.18 -3.80 -18.88
C ARG A 181 -9.65 -3.69 -18.50
#